data_AF-A0A518N0R9-F1
#
_entry.id   AF-A0A518N0R9-F1
#
_cell.length_a   1.000
_cell.length_b   1.000
_cell.length_c   1.000
_cell.angle_alpha   90.00
_cell.angle_beta   90.00
_cell.angle_gamma   90.00
#
_symmetry.space_group_name_H-M   'P 1'
#
loop_
_entity.id
_entity.type
_entity.pdbx_description
1 polymer ?
#
loop_
_entity_poly.entity_id
_entity_poly.type
_entity_poly.pdbx_seq_one_letter_code
_entity_poly.pdbx_strand_id
1 'polypeptide(L)'
;MKGIIKHVLGARRRRTRERQGLAADRDFIAAHTTGFQAFAADGAGGALGHPSSPDPACPRSVRQAGELYLRSERVIACWGRGITQYRRHSVATIHMIANLMLLRGNIGFGRAGLCPVRGHSNVQGDRTMMIQGAAAGGLPRPAARCLLASSRGAGWGYDTIGAIEARDRERQRPKAFFAMGGNSAGHAGHGSDRARPQQPR
;
A
#
# COMPACT_ATOMS: atom_id res chain seq x y z
N MET A 1 10.71 -0.92 -8.08
CA MET A 1 10.68 0.05 -6.96
C MET A 1 12.01 0.13 -6.22
N LYS A 2 12.58 -0.97 -5.70
CA LYS A 2 13.90 -0.98 -5.02
C LYS A 2 15.01 -0.27 -5.80
N GLY A 3 15.11 -0.47 -7.13
CA GLY A 3 16.09 0.23 -7.95
C GLY A 3 15.94 1.77 -7.96
N ILE A 4 14.71 2.29 -7.95
CA ILE A 4 14.45 3.74 -7.85
C ILE A 4 14.88 4.24 -6.47
N ILE A 5 14.53 3.52 -5.40
CA ILE A 5 14.91 3.85 -4.03
C ILE A 5 16.44 3.89 -3.88
N LYS A 6 17.15 2.86 -4.37
CA LYS A 6 18.61 2.81 -4.37
C LYS A 6 19.20 4.03 -5.11
N HIS A 7 18.65 4.37 -6.27
CA HIS A 7 19.07 5.54 -7.03
C HIS A 7 18.87 6.86 -6.27
N VAL A 8 17.75 7.00 -5.56
CA VAL A 8 17.45 8.20 -4.74
C VAL A 8 18.35 8.28 -3.52
N LEU A 9 18.58 7.16 -2.82
CA LEU A 9 19.46 7.10 -1.64
C LEU A 9 20.92 7.42 -1.99
N GLY A 10 21.39 6.97 -3.16
CA GLY A 10 22.74 7.26 -3.66
C GLY A 10 22.91 8.66 -4.25
N ALA A 11 21.82 9.39 -4.50
CA ALA A 11 21.88 10.71 -5.12
C ALA A 11 22.24 11.82 -4.12
N ARG A 12 23.18 12.68 -4.50
CA ARG A 12 23.40 13.99 -3.86
C ARG A 12 22.48 15.02 -4.53
N ARG A 13 21.88 15.96 -3.78
CA ARG A 13 21.12 17.05 -4.40
C ARG A 13 22.04 17.82 -5.37
N ARG A 14 21.59 18.05 -6.61
CA ARG A 14 22.21 19.04 -7.48
C ARG A 14 21.80 20.42 -6.97
N ARG A 15 22.76 21.35 -6.89
CA ARG A 15 22.65 22.69 -6.30
C ARG A 15 21.32 23.40 -6.65
N THR A 16 20.42 23.48 -5.67
CA THR A 16 19.49 24.61 -5.54
C THR A 16 19.92 25.38 -4.29
N ARG A 17 19.94 26.71 -4.37
CA ARG A 17 20.72 27.65 -3.52
C ARG A 17 20.58 27.52 -1.99
N GLU A 18 19.67 26.70 -1.46
CA GLU A 18 19.30 26.80 -0.03
C GLU A 18 19.38 25.50 0.79
N ARG A 19 19.73 24.33 0.23
CA ARG A 19 19.93 23.13 1.07
C ARG A 19 21.07 22.25 0.58
N GLN A 20 22.22 22.33 1.26
CA GLN A 20 23.26 21.30 1.16
C GLN A 20 22.77 20.06 1.91
N GLY A 21 22.56 18.95 1.20
CA GLY A 21 22.08 17.70 1.79
C GLY A 21 21.86 16.60 0.76
N LEU A 22 21.70 15.36 1.25
CA LEU A 22 21.30 14.21 0.42
C LEU A 22 20.01 14.51 -0.34
N ALA A 23 19.77 13.80 -1.45
CA ALA A 23 18.48 13.85 -2.13
C ALA A 23 17.31 13.48 -1.21
N ALA A 24 17.58 12.68 -0.17
CA ALA A 24 16.65 12.40 0.91
C ALA A 24 16.51 13.60 1.88
N ASP A 25 15.29 13.89 2.31
CA ASP A 25 14.99 14.94 3.29
C ASP A 25 15.22 14.42 4.72
N ARG A 26 16.44 14.65 5.25
CA ARG A 26 16.85 14.11 6.55
C ARG A 26 16.02 14.67 7.71
N ASP A 27 15.65 15.94 7.65
CA ASP A 27 14.87 16.58 8.71
C ASP A 27 13.47 15.98 8.77
N PHE A 28 12.82 15.83 7.60
CA PHE A 28 11.53 15.17 7.51
C PHE A 28 11.60 13.71 7.96
N ILE A 29 12.61 12.96 7.51
CA ILE A 29 12.80 11.56 7.88
C ILE A 29 12.97 11.42 9.41
N ALA A 30 13.80 12.26 10.03
CA ALA A 30 14.03 12.22 11.47
C ALA A 30 12.78 12.58 12.27
N ALA A 31 12.00 13.56 11.81
CA ALA A 31 10.82 14.05 12.53
C ALA A 31 9.56 13.21 12.32
N HIS A 32 9.39 12.56 11.17
CA HIS A 32 8.10 12.01 10.73
C HIS A 32 8.14 10.54 10.28
N THR A 33 9.26 9.85 10.43
CA THR A 33 9.38 8.45 10.01
C THR A 33 10.05 7.59 11.07
N THR A 34 9.86 6.27 10.96
CA THR A 34 10.52 5.27 11.80
C THR A 34 11.14 4.18 10.93
N GLY A 35 12.18 3.51 11.41
CA GLY A 35 12.78 2.37 10.71
C GLY A 35 13.63 2.73 9.48
N PHE A 36 13.97 4.01 9.29
CA PHE A 36 14.76 4.46 8.14
C PHE A 36 16.09 3.72 7.99
N GLN A 37 16.82 3.47 9.09
CA GLN A 37 18.12 2.79 9.04
C GLN A 37 18.02 1.38 8.45
N ALA A 38 17.06 0.58 8.94
CA ALA A 38 16.80 -0.76 8.44
C ALA A 38 16.33 -0.73 6.97
N PHE A 39 15.45 0.21 6.62
CA PHE A 39 14.98 0.40 5.25
C PHE A 39 16.12 0.79 4.29
N ALA A 40 16.99 1.71 4.70
CA ALA A 40 18.13 2.13 3.91
C ALA A 40 19.13 0.99 3.70
N ALA A 41 19.35 0.15 4.72
CA ALA A 41 20.21 -1.03 4.59
C ALA A 41 19.66 -2.05 3.58
N ASP A 42 18.35 -2.36 3.63
CA ASP A 42 17.68 -3.24 2.65
C ASP A 42 17.64 -2.63 1.23
N GLY A 43 17.48 -1.31 1.14
CA GLY A 43 17.40 -0.59 -0.13
C GLY A 43 18.76 -0.32 -0.80
N ALA A 44 19.83 -0.14 -0.03
CA ALA A 44 21.16 0.21 -0.51
C ALA A 44 22.06 -1.01 -0.78
N GLY A 45 21.74 -2.17 -0.19
CA GLY A 45 22.62 -3.35 -0.27
C GLY A 45 23.95 -3.17 0.48
N GLY A 46 24.01 -2.26 1.45
CA GLY A 46 25.23 -1.91 2.19
C GLY A 46 25.07 -0.59 2.96
N ALA A 47 25.87 -0.42 4.02
CA ALA A 47 25.77 0.69 4.96
C ALA A 47 25.82 2.08 4.30
N LEU A 48 25.07 3.03 4.88
CA LEU A 48 24.91 4.44 4.47
C LEU A 48 26.21 5.27 4.35
N GLY A 49 27.37 4.68 4.63
CA GLY A 49 28.68 5.34 4.57
C GLY A 49 29.24 5.50 3.15
N HIS A 50 28.70 4.78 2.16
CA HIS A 50 29.16 4.91 0.78
C HIS A 50 27.97 5.19 -0.15
N PRO A 51 28.00 6.25 -0.98
CA PRO A 51 27.06 6.36 -2.08
C PRO A 51 27.29 5.14 -2.97
N SER A 52 26.41 4.15 -2.89
CA SER A 52 26.46 2.99 -3.76
C SER A 52 26.23 3.51 -5.18
N SER A 53 27.19 3.27 -6.07
CA SER A 53 27.03 3.55 -7.49
C SER A 53 25.69 2.97 -7.97
N PRO A 54 24.93 3.66 -8.85
CA PRO A 54 23.73 3.09 -9.43
C PRO A 54 24.05 1.69 -9.94
N ASP A 55 23.24 0.72 -9.52
CA ASP A 55 23.42 -0.67 -9.86
C ASP A 55 23.52 -0.80 -11.40
N PRO A 56 24.66 -1.28 -11.95
CA PRO A 56 24.84 -1.38 -13.39
C PRO A 56 23.86 -2.37 -14.03
N ALA A 57 23.29 -3.30 -13.25
CA ALA A 57 22.22 -4.19 -13.69
C ALA A 57 20.81 -3.53 -13.64
N CYS A 58 20.71 -2.30 -13.14
CA CYS A 58 19.45 -1.58 -13.09
C CYS A 58 19.02 -1.14 -14.49
N PRO A 59 17.80 -1.50 -14.95
CA PRO A 59 17.30 -1.08 -16.25
C PRO A 59 17.36 0.43 -16.42
N ARG A 60 17.73 0.92 -17.61
CA ARG A 60 17.82 2.35 -17.93
C ARG A 60 16.53 3.10 -17.60
N SER A 61 15.37 2.48 -17.85
CA SER A 61 14.05 3.04 -17.53
C SER A 61 13.86 3.31 -16.04
N VAL A 62 14.38 2.44 -15.17
CA VAL A 62 14.31 2.60 -13.70
C VAL A 62 15.17 3.77 -13.24
N ARG A 63 16.37 3.91 -13.82
CA ARG A 63 17.23 5.08 -13.56
C ARG A 63 16.57 6.38 -14.03
N GLN A 64 16.03 6.40 -15.24
CA GLN A 64 15.32 7.58 -15.77
C GLN A 64 14.13 7.97 -14.89
N ALA A 65 13.38 7.00 -14.37
CA ALA A 65 12.30 7.25 -13.42
C ALA A 65 12.83 7.84 -12.10
N GLY A 66 13.96 7.33 -11.58
CA GLY A 66 14.63 7.89 -10.41
C GLY A 66 15.13 9.32 -10.61
N GLU A 67 15.74 9.61 -11.76
CA GLU A 67 16.19 10.96 -12.11
C GLU A 67 15.01 11.92 -12.28
N LEU A 68 13.94 11.49 -12.94
CA LEU A 68 12.71 12.28 -13.07
C LEU A 68 12.11 12.60 -11.71
N TYR A 69 12.05 11.59 -10.83
CA TYR A 69 11.62 11.77 -9.46
C TYR A 69 12.49 12.82 -8.76
N LEU A 70 13.82 12.67 -8.78
CA LEU A 70 14.78 13.59 -8.15
C LEU A 70 14.70 15.03 -8.66
N ARG A 71 14.39 15.25 -9.94
CA ARG A 71 14.20 16.59 -10.52
C ARG A 71 12.88 17.24 -10.14
N SER A 72 11.89 16.45 -9.74
CA SER A 72 10.55 16.95 -9.44
C SER A 72 10.47 17.39 -7.98
N GLU A 73 10.16 18.67 -7.72
CA GLU A 73 9.98 19.17 -6.35
C GLU A 73 8.73 18.61 -5.68
N ARG A 74 7.66 18.44 -6.45
CA ARG A 74 6.35 17.96 -5.97
C ARG A 74 5.93 16.75 -6.79
N VAL A 75 5.58 15.67 -6.11
CA VAL A 75 5.25 14.40 -6.75
C VAL A 75 3.95 13.86 -6.19
N ILE A 76 3.05 13.41 -7.07
CA ILE A 76 1.87 12.65 -6.70
C ILE A 76 2.05 11.23 -7.22
N ALA A 77 2.10 10.26 -6.32
CA ALA A 77 2.16 8.85 -6.69
C ALA A 77 0.73 8.32 -6.85
N CYS A 78 0.30 8.15 -8.10
CA CYS A 78 -0.99 7.57 -8.43
C CYS A 78 -0.87 6.08 -8.69
N TRP A 79 -1.80 5.29 -8.13
CA TRP A 79 -1.93 3.87 -8.50
C TRP A 79 -3.40 3.44 -8.51
N GLY A 80 -3.68 2.39 -9.26
CA GLY A 80 -5.01 1.78 -9.33
C GLY A 80 -4.95 0.27 -9.15
N ARG A 81 -5.93 -0.42 -9.75
CA ARG A 81 -6.13 -1.87 -9.59
C ARG A 81 -4.93 -2.72 -9.99
N GLY A 82 -4.11 -2.29 -10.96
CA GLY A 82 -2.92 -3.02 -11.39
C GLY A 82 -1.91 -3.29 -10.27
N ILE A 83 -1.84 -2.42 -9.26
CA ILE A 83 -1.00 -2.64 -8.07
C ILE A 83 -1.76 -3.43 -7.01
N THR A 84 -3.02 -3.10 -6.75
CA THR A 84 -3.78 -3.67 -5.62
C THR A 84 -4.25 -5.11 -5.87
N GLN A 85 -4.46 -5.51 -7.12
CA GLN A 85 -4.90 -6.87 -7.49
C GLN A 85 -3.73 -7.84 -7.72
N TYR A 86 -2.49 -7.36 -7.60
CA TYR A 86 -1.32 -8.22 -7.66
C TYR A 86 -1.23 -9.07 -6.37
N ARG A 87 -1.69 -10.34 -6.46
CA ARG A 87 -1.95 -11.21 -5.30
C ARG A 87 -0.82 -11.32 -4.27
N ARG A 88 0.45 -11.41 -4.70
CA ARG A 88 1.57 -11.78 -3.81
C ARG A 88 2.29 -10.59 -3.18
N HIS A 89 2.36 -9.45 -3.86
CA HIS A 89 3.22 -8.32 -3.46
C HIS A 89 2.50 -6.96 -3.49
N SER A 90 1.17 -6.90 -3.57
CA SER A 90 0.44 -5.63 -3.61
C SER A 90 0.75 -4.73 -2.42
N VAL A 91 0.58 -5.25 -1.19
CA VAL A 91 0.84 -4.51 0.06
C VAL A 91 2.30 -4.06 0.14
N ALA A 92 3.24 -4.97 -0.11
CA ALA A 92 4.67 -4.65 -0.09
C ALA A 92 5.03 -3.57 -1.12
N THR A 93 4.42 -3.60 -2.31
CA THR A 93 4.64 -2.59 -3.35
C THR A 93 4.12 -1.23 -2.94
N ILE A 94 2.92 -1.17 -2.32
CA ILE A 94 2.35 0.07 -1.79
C ILE A 94 3.24 0.64 -0.69
N HIS A 95 3.74 -0.19 0.23
CA HIS A 95 4.71 0.24 1.25
C HIS A 95 5.97 0.82 0.60
N MET A 96 6.48 0.21 -0.46
CA MET A 96 7.67 0.71 -1.15
C MET A 96 7.41 2.04 -1.88
N ILE A 97 6.22 2.24 -2.44
CA ILE A 97 5.81 3.54 -2.99
C ILE A 97 5.75 4.59 -1.88
N ALA A 98 5.10 4.27 -0.75
CA ALA A 98 5.00 5.17 0.39
C ALA A 98 6.38 5.54 0.95
N ASN A 99 7.27 4.56 1.14
CA ASN A 99 8.63 4.78 1.61
C ASN A 99 9.42 5.68 0.66
N LEU A 100 9.30 5.48 -0.66
CA LEU A 100 9.94 6.35 -1.65
C LEU A 100 9.47 7.81 -1.51
N MET A 101 8.18 8.04 -1.25
CA MET A 101 7.62 9.38 -1.05
C MET A 101 8.07 10.00 0.28
N LEU A 102 8.13 9.21 1.35
CA LEU A 102 8.62 9.61 2.67
C LEU A 102 10.09 10.01 2.67
N LEU A 103 10.92 9.34 1.85
CA LEU A 103 12.35 9.69 1.70
C LEU A 103 12.59 11.16 1.36
N ARG A 104 11.60 11.82 0.76
CA ARG A 104 11.71 13.20 0.28
C ARG A 104 10.68 14.14 0.87
N GLY A 105 9.94 13.71 1.89
CA GLY A 105 8.89 14.53 2.48
C GLY A 105 7.76 14.88 1.51
N ASN A 106 7.51 14.05 0.48
CA ASN A 106 6.43 14.28 -0.48
C ASN A 106 5.04 13.91 0.09
N ILE A 107 4.84 14.09 1.40
CA ILE A 107 3.61 13.75 2.15
C ILE A 107 3.28 14.94 3.06
N GLY A 108 2.00 15.31 3.15
CA GLY A 108 1.54 16.41 4.01
C GLY A 108 1.77 17.81 3.42
N PHE A 109 2.17 17.90 2.15
CA PHE A 109 2.42 19.15 1.46
C PHE A 109 1.48 19.35 0.26
N GLY A 110 1.06 20.59 0.01
CA GLY A 110 0.17 20.92 -1.10
C GLY A 110 0.75 20.51 -2.45
N ARG A 111 -0.02 19.73 -3.23
CA ARG A 111 0.33 19.21 -4.57
C ARG A 111 1.38 18.08 -4.57
N ALA A 112 1.62 17.43 -3.43
CA ALA A 112 2.38 16.18 -3.34
C ALA A 112 1.61 15.15 -2.51
N GLY A 113 1.82 13.86 -2.76
CA GLY A 113 1.21 12.83 -1.92
C GLY A 113 0.96 11.50 -2.59
N LEU A 114 0.21 10.66 -1.87
CA LEU A 114 -0.25 9.36 -2.33
C LEU A 114 -1.69 9.47 -2.83
N CYS A 115 -1.95 8.97 -4.04
CA CYS A 115 -3.25 9.01 -4.67
C CYS A 115 -3.67 7.59 -5.12
N PRO A 116 -4.21 6.76 -4.20
CA PRO A 116 -4.87 5.52 -4.58
C PRO A 116 -6.15 5.84 -5.35
N VAL A 117 -6.10 5.75 -6.67
CA VAL A 117 -7.27 5.96 -7.55
C VAL A 117 -8.18 4.75 -7.46
N ARG A 118 -9.40 4.98 -6.99
CA ARG A 118 -10.44 3.95 -6.81
C ARG A 118 -11.49 4.07 -7.92
N GLY A 119 -11.93 2.93 -8.45
CA GLY A 119 -12.75 2.89 -9.67
C GLY A 119 -14.27 2.99 -9.47
N HIS A 120 -14.80 2.55 -8.33
CA HIS A 120 -16.24 2.71 -8.04
C HIS A 120 -16.52 4.09 -7.46
N SER A 121 -17.66 4.68 -7.82
CA SER A 121 -18.07 6.01 -7.39
C SER A 121 -18.11 6.17 -5.86
N ASN A 122 -18.58 5.15 -5.13
CA ASN A 122 -18.77 5.23 -3.68
C ASN A 122 -17.96 4.23 -2.84
N VAL A 123 -16.97 3.55 -3.40
CA VAL A 123 -16.12 2.62 -2.59
C VAL A 123 -15.34 3.35 -1.48
N GLN A 124 -15.25 4.68 -1.58
CA GLN A 124 -14.70 5.53 -0.54
C GLN A 124 -15.70 5.71 0.60
N GLY A 125 -16.94 6.08 0.27
CA GLY A 125 -18.03 6.25 1.22
C GLY A 125 -18.37 4.94 1.94
N ASP A 126 -18.38 3.82 1.23
CA ASP A 126 -18.60 2.49 1.82
C ASP A 126 -17.62 2.21 2.97
N ARG A 127 -16.33 2.54 2.78
CA ARG A 127 -15.30 2.36 3.80
C ARG A 127 -15.43 3.36 4.94
N THR A 128 -15.86 4.59 4.66
CA THR A 128 -16.20 5.58 5.69
C THR A 128 -17.36 5.10 6.57
N MET A 129 -18.33 4.40 5.99
CA MET A 129 -19.47 3.80 6.67
C MET A 129 -19.19 2.39 7.22
N MET A 130 -17.92 1.95 7.22
CA MET A 130 -17.47 0.64 7.72
C MET A 130 -18.10 -0.58 7.01
N ILE A 131 -18.52 -0.43 5.75
CA ILE A 131 -18.93 -1.54 4.89
C ILE A 131 -17.67 -2.26 4.42
N GLN A 132 -17.14 -3.12 5.29
CA GLN A 132 -15.95 -3.94 5.03
C GLN A 132 -15.97 -5.23 5.86
N GLY A 133 -15.26 -6.25 5.37
CA GLY A 133 -14.94 -7.42 6.18
C GLY A 133 -14.02 -7.07 7.35
N ALA A 134 -13.66 -8.06 8.16
CA ALA A 134 -12.84 -7.91 9.36
C ALA A 134 -11.65 -6.94 9.18
N ALA A 135 -11.71 -5.79 9.84
CA ALA A 135 -10.58 -4.86 9.89
C ALA A 135 -9.64 -5.32 11.01
N ALA A 136 -8.49 -5.88 10.65
CA ALA A 136 -7.39 -6.10 11.60
C ALA A 136 -6.94 -4.73 12.15
N GLY A 137 -7.51 -4.30 13.27
CA GLY A 137 -7.25 -2.97 13.85
C GLY A 137 -8.38 -2.33 14.66
N GLY A 138 -9.58 -2.94 14.68
CA GLY A 138 -10.71 -2.44 15.46
C GLY A 138 -11.47 -1.29 14.78
N LEU A 139 -12.55 -0.84 15.44
CA LEU A 139 -13.39 0.26 14.99
C LEU A 139 -12.66 1.60 15.09
N PRO A 140 -12.63 2.43 14.03
CA PRO A 140 -12.17 3.81 14.13
C PRO A 140 -12.95 4.56 15.22
N ARG A 141 -12.25 5.33 16.07
CA ARG A 141 -12.80 6.02 17.26
C ARG A 141 -14.15 6.75 17.05
N PRO A 142 -14.44 7.41 15.92
CA PRO A 142 -15.75 8.04 15.69
C PRO A 142 -16.90 7.03 15.60
N ALA A 143 -16.66 5.84 15.04
CA ALA A 143 -17.66 4.78 14.88
C ALA A 143 -17.96 4.06 16.20
N ALA A 144 -16.98 4.00 17.12
CA ALA A 144 -17.16 3.42 18.45
C ALA A 144 -18.23 4.18 19.28
N ARG A 145 -18.46 5.47 18.99
CA ARG A 145 -19.44 6.30 19.71
C ARG A 145 -20.87 6.18 19.16
N CYS A 146 -21.03 5.89 17.86
CA CYS A 146 -22.35 5.69 17.24
C CYS A 146 -22.88 4.26 17.39
N LEU A 147 -22.02 3.27 17.64
CA LEU A 147 -22.40 1.85 17.77
C LEU A 147 -22.64 1.43 19.23
N LEU A 148 -23.31 2.31 19.99
CA LEU A 148 -23.86 1.96 21.30
C LEU A 148 -24.74 0.71 21.18
N ALA A 149 -24.46 -0.26 22.06
CA ALA A 149 -25.32 -1.39 22.42
C ALA A 149 -25.54 -2.52 21.41
N SER A 150 -24.46 -3.14 20.89
CA SER A 150 -24.57 -4.48 20.28
C SER A 150 -23.69 -5.49 21.01
N SER A 151 -24.32 -6.46 21.68
CA SER A 151 -23.71 -7.65 22.30
C SER A 151 -23.24 -8.67 21.25
N ARG A 152 -22.63 -8.20 20.16
CA ARG A 152 -22.14 -9.09 19.09
C ARG A 152 -20.98 -9.91 19.64
N GLY A 153 -21.07 -11.23 19.52
CA GLY A 153 -19.99 -12.14 19.89
C GLY A 153 -18.67 -11.71 19.25
N ALA A 154 -17.56 -11.90 19.96
CA ALA A 154 -16.24 -11.36 19.62
C ALA A 154 -15.62 -11.89 18.29
N GLY A 155 -16.38 -12.67 17.51
CA GLY A 155 -15.95 -13.25 16.26
C GLY A 155 -16.18 -12.31 15.07
N TRP A 156 -15.17 -12.24 14.20
CA TRP A 156 -15.28 -11.53 12.93
C TRP A 156 -16.22 -12.24 11.96
N GLY A 157 -16.99 -11.47 11.19
CA GLY A 157 -17.81 -11.99 10.09
C GLY A 157 -17.00 -12.31 8.83
N TYR A 158 -17.65 -12.95 7.85
CA TYR A 158 -17.05 -13.28 6.56
C TYR A 158 -16.75 -12.02 5.73
N ASP A 159 -15.63 -12.01 5.00
CA ASP A 159 -15.50 -11.14 3.83
C ASP A 159 -16.30 -11.71 2.64
N THR A 160 -16.33 -11.00 1.51
CA THR A 160 -17.13 -11.41 0.34
C THR A 160 -16.72 -12.79 -0.20
N ILE A 161 -15.42 -13.10 -0.23
CA ILE A 161 -14.94 -14.40 -0.72
C ILE A 161 -15.26 -15.49 0.30
N GLY A 162 -15.00 -15.23 1.58
CA GLY A 162 -15.35 -16.12 2.68
C GLY A 162 -16.84 -16.41 2.76
N ALA A 163 -17.72 -15.45 2.44
CA ALA A 163 -19.16 -15.66 2.42
C ALA A 163 -19.60 -16.58 1.26
N ILE A 164 -18.96 -16.44 0.10
CA ILE A 164 -19.19 -17.32 -1.05
C ILE A 164 -18.68 -18.73 -0.74
N GLU A 165 -17.46 -18.87 -0.22
CA GLU A 165 -16.87 -20.16 0.15
C GLU A 165 -17.64 -20.84 1.29
N ALA A 166 -18.14 -20.08 2.27
CA ALA A 166 -18.91 -20.62 3.39
C ALA A 166 -20.24 -21.22 2.95
N ARG A 167 -20.80 -20.78 1.81
CA ARG A 167 -21.98 -21.41 1.20
C ARG A 167 -21.70 -22.88 0.84
N ASP A 168 -20.48 -23.17 0.42
CA ASP A 168 -20.09 -24.49 -0.07
C ASP A 168 -19.57 -25.40 1.08
N ARG A 169 -19.47 -24.88 2.31
CA ARG A 169 -19.08 -25.63 3.51
C ARG A 169 -20.29 -26.06 4.33
N GLU A 170 -20.42 -27.34 4.61
CA GLU A 170 -21.61 -27.94 5.23
C GLU A 170 -21.80 -27.56 6.71
N ARG A 171 -20.71 -27.42 7.49
CA ARG A 171 -20.77 -27.22 8.96
C ARG A 171 -20.98 -25.77 9.43
N GLN A 172 -20.85 -24.77 8.56
CA GLN A 172 -20.95 -23.35 8.92
C GLN A 172 -21.70 -22.53 7.85
N ARG A 173 -22.65 -23.17 7.16
CA ARG A 173 -23.34 -22.53 6.05
C ARG A 173 -24.21 -21.37 6.55
N PRO A 174 -24.01 -20.14 6.06
CA PRO A 174 -24.94 -19.05 6.34
C PRO A 174 -26.34 -19.46 5.85
N LYS A 175 -27.35 -19.30 6.70
CA LYS A 175 -28.75 -19.65 6.38
C LYS A 175 -29.39 -18.66 5.40
N ALA A 176 -28.87 -17.44 5.34
CA ALA A 176 -29.33 -16.38 4.45
C ALA A 176 -28.15 -15.58 3.92
N PHE A 177 -28.25 -15.12 2.66
CA PHE A 177 -27.29 -14.24 2.01
C PHE A 177 -28.05 -13.04 1.45
N PHE A 178 -27.63 -11.83 1.82
CA PHE A 178 -28.24 -10.59 1.38
C PHE A 178 -27.23 -9.80 0.54
N ALA A 179 -27.52 -9.63 -0.75
CA ALA A 179 -26.71 -8.84 -1.67
C ALA A 179 -27.44 -7.55 -2.04
N MET A 180 -26.74 -6.42 -1.93
CA MET A 180 -27.26 -5.10 -2.27
C MET A 180 -26.21 -4.33 -3.07
N GLY A 181 -26.61 -3.70 -4.17
CA GLY A 181 -25.74 -2.79 -4.93
C GLY A 181 -24.55 -3.44 -5.68
N GLY A 182 -24.53 -4.76 -5.84
CA GLY A 182 -23.46 -5.48 -6.54
C GLY A 182 -23.94 -6.71 -7.32
N ASN A 183 -23.17 -7.14 -8.33
CA ASN A 183 -23.45 -8.34 -9.12
C ASN A 183 -22.45 -9.45 -8.78
N SER A 184 -22.70 -10.14 -7.65
CA SER A 184 -21.85 -11.23 -7.18
C SER A 184 -21.85 -12.44 -8.12
N ALA A 185 -22.97 -12.73 -8.80
CA ALA A 185 -23.08 -13.86 -9.71
C ALA A 185 -22.21 -13.67 -10.98
N GLY A 186 -22.18 -12.47 -11.56
CA GLY A 186 -21.40 -12.19 -12.77
C GLY A 186 -19.90 -12.03 -12.53
N HIS A 187 -19.46 -11.71 -11.32
CA HIS A 187 -18.05 -11.47 -10.99
C HIS A 187 -17.37 -12.60 -10.20
N ALA A 188 -18.13 -13.58 -9.68
CA ALA A 188 -17.58 -14.72 -8.93
C ALA A 188 -16.84 -15.74 -9.83
N GLY A 189 -17.07 -15.73 -11.14
CA GLY A 189 -16.60 -16.78 -12.07
C GLY A 189 -15.14 -16.73 -12.53
N HIS A 190 -14.37 -15.69 -12.20
CA HIS A 190 -12.98 -15.55 -12.68
C HIS A 190 -11.88 -15.97 -11.68
N GLY A 191 -12.25 -16.56 -10.55
CA GLY A 191 -11.30 -16.89 -9.48
C GLY A 191 -11.28 -18.33 -8.96
N SER A 192 -12.26 -19.16 -9.32
CA SER A 192 -12.51 -20.44 -8.65
C SER A 192 -11.57 -21.59 -9.02
N ASP A 193 -10.65 -21.40 -9.98
CA ASP A 193 -9.80 -22.50 -10.47
C ASP A 193 -8.35 -22.51 -9.92
N ARG A 194 -8.02 -21.71 -8.89
CA ARG A 194 -6.63 -21.62 -8.37
C ARG A 194 -6.48 -21.61 -6.85
N ALA A 195 -7.43 -22.20 -6.12
CA ALA A 195 -7.33 -22.37 -4.67
C ALA A 195 -7.37 -23.85 -4.27
N ARG A 196 -6.30 -24.59 -4.57
CA ARG A 196 -5.92 -25.73 -3.72
C ARG A 196 -4.74 -25.27 -2.86
N PRO A 197 -4.83 -25.34 -1.52
CA PRO A 197 -3.63 -25.24 -0.69
C PRO A 197 -2.73 -26.43 -1.05
N GLN A 198 -1.52 -26.16 -1.54
CA GLN A 198 -0.48 -27.18 -1.57
C GLN A 198 -0.17 -27.53 -0.11
N GLN A 199 -0.57 -28.73 0.31
CA GLN A 199 -0.11 -29.32 1.55
C GLN A 199 1.42 -29.47 1.50
N PRO A 200 2.14 -29.18 2.59
CA PRO A 200 3.57 -29.48 2.64
C PRO A 200 3.77 -31.01 2.61
N ARG A 201 4.72 -31.46 1.80
CA ARG A 201 5.39 -32.76 1.99
C ARG A 201 6.49 -32.61 3.01
#